data_AF-A0A1V0AHB3-F1
#
_entry.id   AF-A0A1V0AHB3-F1
#
_cell.length_a   1.000
_cell.length_b   1.000
_cell.length_c   1.000
_cell.angle_alpha   90.00
_cell.angle_beta   90.00
_cell.angle_gamma   90.00
#
_symmetry.space_group_name_H-M   'P 1'
#
loop_
_entity.id
_entity.type
_entity.pdbx_description
1 polymer ?
#
loop_
_entity_poly.entity_id
_entity_poly.type
_entity_poly.pdbx_seq_one_letter_code
_entity_poly.pdbx_strand_id
1 'polypeptide(L)'
;MRAIIGMAAAAVLITAQAGVAHAGTPPPWRKLTSFFVLPYSPHQNDVVRVLLHCPDEANHAIVGSTAFMLKGSWRTYREVGLGLSERGFARDGVIISRYAPPGHHEVRMKCVKVTIDQHTHLRKVKVLSRASAPLFVREFRVRQYF
;
A
#
# COMPACT_ATOMS: atom_id res chain seq x y z
N MET A 1 22.29 72.10 7.24
CA MET A 1 23.25 71.11 6.73
C MET A 1 22.97 69.77 7.40
N ARG A 2 22.91 68.70 6.61
CA ARG A 2 23.12 67.27 6.92
C ARG A 2 22.13 66.54 7.85
N ALA A 3 21.48 65.56 7.22
CA ALA A 3 20.75 64.42 7.79
C ALA A 3 21.69 63.34 8.36
N ILE A 4 21.09 62.34 9.04
CA ILE A 4 21.40 60.88 9.13
C ILE A 4 20.51 60.37 10.30
N ILE A 5 19.35 59.70 10.12
CA ILE A 5 19.05 58.31 9.69
C ILE A 5 19.72 57.21 10.53
N GLY A 6 18.91 56.38 11.20
CA GLY A 6 19.32 55.12 11.81
C GLY A 6 18.19 54.48 12.63
N MET A 7 17.13 53.99 11.96
CA MET A 7 16.83 52.56 11.81
C MET A 7 16.48 51.82 13.11
N ALA A 8 15.18 51.74 13.39
CA ALA A 8 14.58 50.75 14.27
C ALA A 8 14.58 49.38 13.57
N ALA A 9 15.23 48.39 14.16
CA ALA A 9 15.13 47.00 13.73
C ALA A 9 13.96 46.33 14.44
N ALA A 10 12.81 46.27 13.77
CA ALA A 10 11.69 45.42 14.18
C ALA A 10 12.05 43.96 13.86
N ALA A 11 12.35 43.16 14.89
CA ALA A 11 12.50 41.73 14.76
C ALA A 11 11.12 41.11 14.50
N VAL A 12 10.80 40.87 13.22
CA VAL A 12 9.64 40.08 12.82
C VAL A 12 9.92 38.62 13.16
N LEU A 13 9.28 38.14 14.23
CA LEU A 13 9.18 36.71 14.53
C LEU A 13 8.42 36.03 13.39
N ILE A 14 9.16 35.42 12.47
CA ILE A 14 8.64 34.46 11.52
C ILE A 14 8.28 33.22 12.35
N THR A 15 7.02 33.16 12.79
CA THR A 15 6.43 31.90 13.24
C THR A 15 6.39 30.98 12.03
N ALA A 16 7.39 30.11 11.91
CA ALA A 16 7.32 28.96 11.03
C ALA A 16 6.10 28.15 11.47
N GLN A 17 5.01 28.28 10.71
CA GLN A 17 3.88 27.37 10.81
C GLN A 17 4.43 25.99 10.48
N ALA A 18 4.68 25.21 11.53
CA ALA A 18 4.86 23.78 11.41
C ALA A 18 3.67 23.28 10.60
N GLY A 19 3.96 22.85 9.37
CA GLY A 19 2.98 22.28 8.47
C GLY A 19 2.23 21.23 9.27
N VAL A 20 0.94 21.48 9.48
CA VAL A 20 0.01 20.53 10.06
C VAL A 20 0.16 19.29 9.19
N ALA A 21 0.85 18.27 9.72
CA ALA A 21 0.84 16.95 9.14
C ALA A 21 -0.64 16.63 9.00
N HIS A 22 -1.10 16.59 7.75
CA HIS A 22 -2.48 16.31 7.43
C HIS A 22 -2.76 14.92 7.99
N ALA A 23 -3.27 14.86 9.21
CA ALA A 23 -3.96 13.71 9.76
C ALA A 23 -5.27 13.62 9.00
N GLY A 24 -5.15 13.36 7.68
CA GLY A 24 -6.25 12.96 6.84
C GLY A 24 -6.89 11.80 7.58
N THR A 25 -8.20 11.92 7.79
CA THR A 25 -9.05 10.91 8.39
C THR A 25 -8.53 9.55 7.94
N PRO A 26 -8.05 8.68 8.86
CA PRO A 26 -7.48 7.41 8.45
C PRO A 26 -8.50 6.72 7.54
N PRO A 27 -8.07 6.13 6.41
CA PRO A 27 -9.00 5.46 5.52
C PRO A 27 -9.84 4.47 6.35
N PRO A 28 -11.12 4.22 6.01
CA PRO A 28 -12.10 3.52 6.86
C PRO A 28 -11.82 2.02 7.14
N TRP A 29 -10.56 1.61 7.06
CA TRP A 29 -10.07 0.25 7.13
C TRP A 29 -8.86 0.20 8.05
N ARG A 30 -9.03 -0.36 9.26
CA ARG A 30 -7.94 -1.00 10.02
C ARG A 30 -8.47 -1.78 11.23
N LYS A 31 -8.24 -3.09 11.23
CA LYS A 31 -7.90 -3.93 12.41
C LYS A 31 -6.97 -5.07 11.96
N LEU A 32 -5.79 -4.70 11.50
CA LEU A 32 -4.68 -5.60 11.12
C LEU A 32 -3.45 -5.21 11.92
N THR A 33 -2.54 -6.15 12.14
CA THR A 33 -1.37 -5.89 12.97
C THR A 33 -0.29 -5.15 12.18
N SER A 34 -0.03 -5.52 10.93
CA SER A 34 0.83 -4.75 10.02
C SER A 34 0.57 -5.06 8.53
N PHE A 35 0.77 -4.08 7.65
CA PHE A 35 0.72 -4.25 6.20
C PHE A 35 1.66 -3.27 5.52
N PHE A 36 2.53 -3.79 4.68
CA PHE A 36 3.55 -3.02 3.99
C PHE A 36 3.75 -3.53 2.56
N VAL A 37 3.85 -2.61 1.59
CA VAL A 37 4.25 -2.89 0.21
C VAL A 37 5.57 -2.16 -0.09
N LEU A 38 6.66 -2.92 -0.20
CA LEU A 38 8.00 -2.39 -0.52
C LEU A 38 8.35 -2.68 -1.97
N PRO A 39 9.08 -1.79 -2.67
CA PRO A 39 10.11 -2.26 -3.57
C PRO A 39 11.28 -2.85 -2.74
N TYR A 40 11.68 -4.08 -3.02
CA TYR A 40 12.88 -4.70 -2.41
C TYR A 40 14.17 -4.37 -3.18
N SER A 41 14.06 -4.09 -4.48
CA SER A 41 15.12 -3.52 -5.31
C SER A 41 14.49 -2.54 -6.30
N PRO A 42 14.80 -1.25 -6.25
CA PRO A 42 14.17 -0.22 -7.09
C PRO A 42 14.56 -0.31 -8.59
N HIS A 43 15.44 -1.25 -8.95
CA HIS A 43 15.94 -1.42 -10.32
C HIS A 43 15.19 -2.50 -11.13
N GLN A 44 14.30 -3.28 -10.50
CA GLN A 44 13.43 -4.27 -11.16
C GLN A 44 11.99 -4.10 -10.65
N ASN A 45 11.32 -3.07 -11.20
CA ASN A 45 10.06 -2.52 -10.67
C ASN A 45 8.80 -3.32 -11.03
N ASP A 46 8.93 -4.55 -11.53
CA ASP A 46 7.79 -5.43 -11.74
C ASP A 46 7.45 -6.21 -10.47
N VAL A 47 8.39 -6.55 -9.60
CA VAL A 47 8.08 -7.33 -8.38
C VAL A 47 7.98 -6.43 -7.14
N VAL A 48 6.78 -6.30 -6.56
CA VAL A 48 6.59 -5.69 -5.24
C VAL A 48 6.55 -6.75 -4.15
N ARG A 49 7.17 -6.48 -3.01
CA ARG A 49 7.07 -7.37 -1.84
C ARG A 49 5.97 -6.89 -0.92
N VAL A 50 5.11 -7.82 -0.57
CA VAL A 50 4.03 -7.61 0.40
C VAL A 50 4.42 -8.30 1.70
N LEU A 51 4.49 -7.52 2.77
CA LEU A 51 4.67 -8.02 4.13
C LEU A 51 3.40 -7.70 4.89
N LEU A 52 2.83 -8.72 5.55
CA LEU A 52 1.58 -8.54 6.27
C LEU A 52 1.52 -9.40 7.53
N HIS A 53 0.84 -8.86 8.53
CA HIS A 53 0.55 -9.51 9.79
C HIS A 53 -0.94 -9.30 10.10
N CYS A 54 -1.70 -10.38 9.97
CA CYS A 54 -3.12 -10.46 10.26
C CYS A 54 -3.36 -10.83 11.73
N PRO A 55 -4.59 -10.65 12.24
CA PRO A 55 -5.01 -11.25 13.50
C PRO A 55 -4.84 -12.78 13.48
N ASP A 56 -4.56 -13.37 14.64
CA ASP A 56 -4.27 -14.81 14.78
C ASP A 56 -5.45 -15.71 14.34
N GLU A 57 -6.68 -15.19 14.33
CA GLU A 57 -7.83 -15.96 13.85
C GLU A 57 -7.90 -16.10 12.33
N ALA A 58 -7.10 -15.33 11.58
CA ALA A 58 -7.03 -15.39 10.12
C ALA A 58 -6.09 -16.51 9.67
N ASN A 59 -6.48 -17.24 8.62
CA ASN A 59 -5.63 -18.27 8.01
C ASN A 59 -5.20 -17.94 6.56
N HIS A 60 -5.86 -16.98 5.92
CA HIS A 60 -5.50 -16.51 4.59
C HIS A 60 -5.54 -14.98 4.52
N ALA A 61 -4.75 -14.41 3.64
CA ALA A 61 -4.89 -13.04 3.19
C ALA A 61 -5.18 -12.98 1.69
N ILE A 62 -5.89 -11.96 1.26
CA ILE A 62 -6.17 -11.68 -0.15
C ILE A 62 -5.69 -10.28 -0.43
N VAL A 63 -4.79 -10.13 -1.40
CA VAL A 63 -4.21 -8.84 -1.79
C VAL A 63 -4.58 -8.55 -3.22
N GLY A 64 -5.12 -7.36 -3.50
CA GLY A 64 -5.49 -6.99 -4.86
C GLY A 64 -5.18 -5.54 -5.18
N SER A 65 -4.94 -5.29 -6.47
CA SER A 65 -4.67 -3.95 -6.98
C SER A 65 -4.97 -3.88 -8.47
N THR A 66 -5.22 -2.67 -8.96
CA THR A 66 -5.27 -2.41 -10.39
C THR A 66 -3.90 -2.43 -11.07
N ALA A 67 -2.82 -2.46 -10.30
CA ALA A 67 -1.47 -2.67 -10.81
C ALA A 67 -1.17 -4.15 -11.14
N PHE A 68 -1.93 -5.11 -10.60
CA PHE A 68 -1.64 -6.55 -10.72
C PHE A 68 -2.35 -7.22 -11.91
N MET A 69 -2.55 -6.50 -13.01
CA MET A 69 -3.27 -7.02 -14.19
C MET A 69 -2.59 -8.24 -14.83
N LEU A 70 -3.38 -9.19 -15.33
CA LEU A 70 -2.87 -10.32 -16.12
C LEU A 70 -2.81 -9.96 -17.60
N LYS A 71 -1.80 -10.47 -18.31
CA LYS A 71 -1.72 -10.37 -19.77
C LYS A 71 -2.99 -10.93 -20.40
N GLY A 72 -3.64 -10.15 -21.27
CA GLY A 72 -4.87 -10.55 -21.96
C GLY A 72 -6.14 -10.53 -21.11
N SER A 73 -6.07 -10.06 -19.86
CA SER A 73 -7.27 -9.85 -19.04
C SER A 73 -7.79 -8.43 -19.19
N TRP A 74 -9.07 -8.30 -19.55
CA TRP A 74 -9.81 -7.04 -19.52
C TRP A 74 -10.18 -6.61 -18.09
N ARG A 75 -9.99 -7.49 -17.09
CA ARG A 75 -10.26 -7.17 -15.69
C ARG A 75 -9.13 -6.30 -15.16
N THR A 76 -9.47 -5.07 -14.84
CA THR A 76 -8.54 -4.08 -14.29
C THR A 76 -8.07 -4.42 -12.89
N TYR A 77 -8.72 -5.35 -12.18
CA TYR A 77 -8.42 -5.69 -10.79
C TYR A 77 -8.17 -7.19 -10.65
N ARG A 78 -7.06 -7.54 -10.00
CA ARG A 78 -6.70 -8.92 -9.65
C ARG A 78 -6.55 -9.04 -8.15
N GLU A 79 -7.03 -10.15 -7.60
CA GLU A 79 -6.75 -10.59 -6.23
C GLU A 79 -5.76 -11.77 -6.25
N VAL A 80 -4.83 -11.76 -5.31
CA VAL A 80 -3.81 -12.78 -5.07
C VAL A 80 -4.01 -13.30 -3.64
N GLY A 81 -4.21 -14.60 -3.50
CA GLY A 81 -4.32 -15.25 -2.20
C GLY A 81 -2.94 -15.54 -1.63
N LEU A 82 -2.76 -15.26 -0.35
CA LEU A 82 -1.55 -15.51 0.42
C LEU A 82 -1.90 -16.42 1.61
N GLY A 83 -1.18 -17.52 1.77
CA GLY A 83 -1.27 -18.36 2.96
C GLY A 83 -0.64 -17.66 4.16
N LEU A 84 -1.26 -17.74 5.33
CA LEU A 84 -0.71 -17.20 6.58
C LEU A 84 -0.03 -18.33 7.37
N SER A 85 1.05 -17.98 8.06
CA SER A 85 1.59 -18.80 9.14
C SER A 85 0.61 -18.91 10.31
N GLU A 86 0.88 -19.81 11.27
CA GLU A 86 0.11 -19.95 12.50
C GLU A 86 0.02 -18.66 13.33
N ARG A 87 0.98 -17.74 13.15
CA ARG A 87 1.04 -16.42 13.80
C ARG A 87 0.44 -15.30 12.93
N GLY A 88 -0.38 -15.62 11.93
CA GLY A 88 -1.01 -14.63 11.05
C GLY A 88 -0.03 -13.86 10.13
N PHE A 89 1.24 -14.28 10.03
CA PHE A 89 2.25 -13.60 9.22
C PHE A 89 2.36 -14.19 7.81
N ALA A 90 2.54 -13.33 6.80
CA ALA A 90 2.91 -13.73 5.44
C ALA A 90 3.85 -12.73 4.77
N ARG A 91 4.68 -13.27 3.87
CA ARG A 91 5.61 -12.51 3.02
C ARG A 91 5.60 -13.12 1.62
N ASP A 92 5.31 -12.30 0.62
CA ASP A 92 5.31 -12.76 -0.77
C ASP A 92 5.69 -11.65 -1.77
N GLY A 93 6.06 -12.04 -2.99
CA GLY A 93 6.31 -11.17 -4.13
C GLY A 93 5.13 -11.17 -5.10
N VAL A 94 4.58 -10.00 -5.40
CA VAL A 94 3.50 -9.83 -6.38
C VAL A 94 4.01 -9.03 -7.57
N ILE A 95 3.72 -9.51 -8.77
CA ILE A 95 4.16 -8.89 -10.01
C ILE A 95 3.15 -7.81 -10.45
N ILE A 96 3.63 -6.58 -10.58
CA ILE A 96 3.01 -5.49 -11.33
C ILE A 96 3.05 -5.85 -12.80
N SER A 97 1.89 -5.74 -13.44
CA SER A 97 1.78 -6.00 -14.87
C SER A 97 2.58 -4.99 -15.68
N ARG A 98 3.27 -5.43 -16.74
CA ARG A 98 3.80 -4.52 -17.77
C ARG A 98 2.72 -3.67 -18.45
N TYR A 99 1.46 -4.07 -18.31
CA TYR A 99 0.29 -3.41 -18.87
C TYR A 99 -0.44 -2.54 -17.84
N ALA A 100 0.06 -2.46 -16.60
CA ALA A 100 -0.51 -1.56 -15.61
C ALA A 100 -0.35 -0.12 -16.12
N PRO A 101 -1.43 0.69 -16.14
CA PRO A 101 -1.29 2.08 -16.53
C PRO A 101 -0.37 2.81 -15.54
N PRO A 102 0.41 3.79 -15.98
CA PRO A 102 1.19 4.61 -15.06
C PRO A 102 0.25 5.44 -14.16
N GLY A 103 0.68 5.69 -12.93
CA GLY A 103 -0.05 6.53 -11.98
C GLY A 103 -0.21 5.91 -10.59
N HIS A 104 -1.20 6.42 -9.86
CA HIS A 104 -1.51 5.98 -8.50
C HIS A 104 -2.45 4.78 -8.51
N HIS A 105 -2.04 3.75 -7.79
CA HIS A 105 -2.81 2.55 -7.52
C HIS A 105 -2.96 2.36 -6.03
N GLU A 106 -4.03 1.68 -5.65
CA GLU A 106 -4.23 1.23 -4.27
C GLU A 106 -4.04 -0.29 -4.24
N VAL A 107 -3.23 -0.76 -3.31
CA VAL A 107 -3.14 -2.18 -2.97
C VAL A 107 -4.04 -2.40 -1.78
N ARG A 108 -5.10 -3.19 -1.98
CA ARG A 108 -6.08 -3.54 -0.95
C ARG A 108 -5.80 -4.93 -0.43
N MET A 109 -5.86 -5.11 0.88
CA MET A 109 -5.67 -6.39 1.53
C MET A 109 -6.90 -6.74 2.38
N LYS A 110 -7.26 -8.03 2.41
CA LYS A 110 -8.28 -8.61 3.28
C LYS A 110 -7.67 -9.79 4.03
N CYS A 111 -7.65 -9.77 5.36
CA CYS A 111 -7.38 -10.96 6.17
C CYS A 111 -8.70 -11.71 6.34
N VAL A 112 -8.70 -13.00 6.04
CA VAL A 112 -9.90 -13.83 6.05
C VAL A 112 -9.68 -15.11 6.83
N LYS A 113 -10.75 -15.59 7.46
CA LYS A 113 -10.84 -16.93 8.00
C LYS A 113 -11.66 -17.77 7.02
N VAL A 114 -11.00 -18.71 6.38
CA VAL A 114 -11.63 -19.71 5.52
C VAL A 114 -11.87 -20.96 6.37
N THR A 115 -13.13 -21.32 6.55
CA THR A 115 -13.53 -22.59 7.16
C THR A 115 -14.15 -23.46 6.08
N ILE A 116 -13.71 -24.71 5.97
CA ILE A 116 -14.34 -25.70 5.10
C ILE A 116 -15.06 -26.68 6.03
N ASP A 117 -16.36 -26.80 5.85
CA ASP A 117 -17.14 -27.84 6.52
C ASP A 117 -16.77 -29.19 5.90
N GLN A 118 -16.29 -30.13 6.71
CA GLN A 118 -15.82 -31.43 6.22
C GLN A 118 -16.95 -32.35 5.75
N HIS A 119 -18.18 -32.16 6.25
CA HIS A 119 -19.32 -33.01 5.87
C HIS A 119 -20.00 -32.51 4.61
N THR A 120 -20.14 -31.19 4.46
CA THR A 120 -20.82 -30.58 3.31
C THR A 120 -19.87 -30.07 2.23
N HIS A 121 -18.56 -30.06 2.50
CA HIS A 121 -17.52 -29.43 1.69
C HIS A 121 -17.79 -27.94 1.38
N LEU A 122 -18.71 -27.31 2.11
CA LEU A 122 -19.04 -25.91 1.91
C LEU A 122 -17.95 -25.01 2.50
N ARG A 123 -17.39 -24.17 1.64
CA ARG A 123 -16.41 -23.16 2.02
C ARG A 123 -17.12 -21.91 2.54
N LYS A 124 -16.89 -21.58 3.81
CA LYS A 124 -17.32 -20.33 4.44
C LYS A 124 -16.12 -19.39 4.56
N VAL A 125 -16.25 -18.17 4.06
CA VAL A 125 -15.19 -17.15 4.11
C VAL A 125 -15.67 -15.98 4.96
N LYS A 126 -15.00 -15.72 6.08
CA LYS A 126 -15.26 -14.56 6.93
C LYS A 126 -14.12 -13.55 6.78
N VAL A 127 -14.44 -12.32 6.40
CA VAL A 127 -13.46 -11.24 6.39
C VAL A 127 -13.29 -10.69 7.79
N LEU A 128 -12.09 -10.80 8.35
CA LEU A 128 -11.77 -10.37 9.71
C LEU A 128 -11.21 -8.96 9.74
N SER A 129 -10.37 -8.64 8.77
CA SER A 129 -9.78 -7.31 8.68
C SER A 129 -9.41 -6.95 7.25
N ARG A 130 -9.12 -5.67 7.06
CA ARG A 130 -8.83 -5.08 5.77
C ARG A 130 -7.82 -3.94 5.94
N ALA A 131 -6.95 -3.78 4.96
CA ALA A 131 -5.93 -2.74 4.86
C ALA A 131 -5.89 -2.15 3.45
N SER A 132 -5.29 -0.98 3.31
CA SER A 132 -4.74 -0.56 2.03
C SER A 132 -3.40 0.15 2.17
N ALA A 133 -2.63 0.12 1.08
CA ALA A 133 -1.38 0.84 0.93
C ALA A 133 -1.32 1.47 -0.47
N PRO A 134 -0.77 2.70 -0.59
CA PRO A 134 -0.58 3.32 -1.89
C PRO A 134 0.55 2.60 -2.65
N LEU A 135 0.39 2.51 -3.97
CA LEU A 135 1.39 2.01 -4.89
C LEU A 135 1.47 2.97 -6.08
N PHE A 136 2.67 3.41 -6.46
CA PHE A 136 2.85 4.30 -7.59
C PHE A 136 3.58 3.57 -8.71
N VAL A 137 2.90 3.43 -9.85
CA VAL A 137 3.46 2.83 -11.06
C VAL A 137 4.01 3.96 -11.92
N ARG A 138 5.33 3.92 -12.17
CA ARG A 138 6.00 4.91 -13.02
C ARG A 138 5.86 4.52 -14.48
N GLU A 139 5.83 5.52 -15.35
CA GLU A 139 6.01 5.30 -16.78
C GLU A 139 7.33 4.57 -17.04
N PHE A 140 7.27 3.54 -17.87
CA PHE A 140 8.46 2.81 -18.28
C PHE A 140 9.32 3.69 -19.20
N ARG A 141 10.49 4.10 -18.71
CA ARG A 141 11.47 4.87 -19.49
C ARG A 141 12.63 3.96 -19.88
N VAL A 142 12.70 3.60 -21.16
CA VAL A 142 13.75 2.72 -21.73
C VAL A 142 15.16 3.21 -21.37
N ARG A 143 15.38 4.55 -21.34
CA ARG A 143 16.65 5.20 -20.97
C ARG A 143 17.14 4.95 -19.53
N GLN A 144 16.36 4.28 -18.68
CA GLN A 144 16.77 3.93 -17.31
C GLN A 144 17.45 2.55 -17.23
N TYR A 145 17.46 1.80 -18.31
CA TYR A 145 17.99 0.42 -18.37
C TYR A 145 19.22 0.28 -19.30
N PHE A 146 19.53 1.31 -20.07
CA PHE A 146 20.67 1.42 -20.99
C PHE A 146 21.34 2.76 -20.77
#